data_AF-A0A5R2MU80-F1
#
_entry.id   AF-A0A5R2MU80-F1
#
_cell.length_a   1.000
_cell.length_b   1.000
_cell.length_c   1.000
_cell.angle_alpha   90.00
_cell.angle_beta   90.00
_cell.angle_gamma   90.00
#
_symmetry.space_group_name_H-M   'P 1'
#
loop_
_entity.id
_entity.type
_entity.pdbx_description
1 polymer ?
#
loop_
_entity_poly.entity_id
_entity_poly.type
_entity_poly.pdbx_seq_one_letter_code
_entity_poly.pdbx_strand_id
1 'polypeptide(L)'
;GDMLSDIAAMLTGSIGMLPSASLGAPDAKTKKRKALYEPVHGSAPDIAGKGIANPIAMIASFAMCLRYSFGMVDEADKLEASIAAVLDQGLRTKDIFSPGMT
;
A
#
# COMPACT_ATOMS: atom_id res chain seq x y z
N GLY A 1 0.73 17.90 5.39
CA GLY A 1 0.52 16.44 5.26
C GLY A 1 0.47 16.14 3.79
N ASP A 2 -0.71 16.29 3.21
CA ASP A 2 -1.04 16.10 1.78
C ASP A 2 0.08 16.45 0.79
N MET A 3 0.45 17.73 0.67
CA MET A 3 1.50 18.15 -0.28
C MET A 3 2.87 17.48 -0.03
N LEU A 4 3.24 17.22 1.22
CA LEU A 4 4.53 16.61 1.53
C LEU A 4 4.51 15.09 1.29
N SER A 5 3.39 14.42 1.56
CA SER A 5 3.21 13.02 1.22
C SER A 5 3.18 12.80 -0.29
N ASP A 6 2.58 13.72 -1.06
CA ASP A 6 2.56 13.64 -2.52
C ASP A 6 3.95 13.88 -3.13
N ILE A 7 4.74 14.77 -2.55
CA ILE A 7 6.15 14.98 -2.97
C ILE A 7 7.00 13.76 -2.61
N ALA A 8 6.83 13.19 -1.41
CA ALA A 8 7.51 11.95 -1.02
C ALA A 8 7.12 10.79 -1.93
N ALA A 9 5.84 10.73 -2.34
CA ALA A 9 5.32 9.74 -3.26
C ALA A 9 5.96 9.78 -4.64
N MET A 10 6.17 11.00 -5.17
CA MET A 10 6.88 11.21 -6.42
C MET A 10 8.37 10.86 -6.32
N LEU A 11 9.00 11.15 -5.17
CA LEU A 11 10.41 10.81 -4.94
C LEU A 11 10.68 9.30 -4.95
N THR A 12 9.73 8.48 -4.49
CA THR A 12 9.85 7.00 -4.53
C THR A 12 9.55 6.39 -5.91
N GLY A 13 9.17 7.21 -6.89
CA GLY A 13 9.02 6.79 -8.29
C GLY A 13 7.70 6.13 -8.67
N SER A 14 6.80 5.84 -7.72
CA SER A 14 5.45 5.34 -8.04
C SER A 14 4.42 5.57 -6.93
N ILE A 15 3.33 6.27 -7.27
CA ILE A 15 2.15 6.43 -6.40
C ILE A 15 1.40 5.11 -6.22
N GLY A 16 1.42 4.22 -7.22
CA GLY A 16 0.73 2.92 -7.19
C GLY A 16 1.26 1.95 -6.13
N MET A 17 2.37 2.30 -5.49
CA MET A 17 3.07 1.50 -4.48
C MET A 17 2.80 1.96 -3.05
N LEU A 18 2.15 3.10 -2.85
CA LEU A 18 2.13 3.78 -1.56
C LEU A 18 0.88 3.46 -0.75
N PRO A 19 1.04 2.79 0.39
CA PRO A 19 -0.07 2.53 1.28
C PRO A 19 -0.30 3.71 2.23
N SER A 20 -1.50 3.82 2.81
CA SER A 20 -1.77 4.81 3.86
C SER A 20 -2.58 4.25 5.03
N ALA A 21 -2.42 4.87 6.20
CA ALA A 21 -3.14 4.56 7.42
C ALA A 21 -3.56 5.83 8.14
N SER A 22 -4.87 5.98 8.37
CA SER A 22 -5.45 7.02 9.22
C SER A 22 -5.78 6.41 10.58
N LEU A 23 -4.94 6.70 11.59
CA LEU A 23 -5.04 6.10 12.93
C LEU A 23 -5.65 7.08 13.93
N GLY A 24 -6.79 6.71 14.50
CA GLY A 24 -7.38 7.42 15.63
C GLY A 24 -6.61 7.22 16.94
N ALA A 25 -6.99 8.00 17.95
CA ALA A 25 -6.49 7.82 19.31
C ALA A 25 -6.86 6.42 19.85
N PRO A 26 -6.01 5.81 20.71
CA PRO A 26 -6.38 4.57 21.39
C PRO A 26 -7.60 4.80 22.29
N ASP A 27 -8.58 3.91 22.18
CA ASP A 27 -9.71 3.88 23.09
C ASP A 27 -9.22 3.60 24.52
N ALA A 28 -9.69 4.40 25.48
CA ALA A 28 -9.18 4.36 26.85
C ALA A 28 -9.38 2.99 27.53
N LYS A 29 -10.46 2.28 27.18
CA LYS A 29 -10.88 1.02 27.79
C LYS A 29 -10.30 -0.19 27.06
N THR A 30 -10.45 -0.22 25.73
CA THR A 30 -10.09 -1.37 24.90
C THR A 30 -8.65 -1.30 24.39
N LYS A 31 -8.00 -0.13 24.48
CA LYS A 31 -6.68 0.17 23.90
C LYS A 31 -6.59 0.04 22.38
N LYS A 32 -7.69 -0.33 21.71
CA LYS A 32 -7.79 -0.42 20.25
C LYS A 32 -7.97 0.96 19.63
N ARG A 33 -7.57 1.11 18.38
CA ARG A 33 -7.76 2.34 17.60
C ARG A 33 -8.88 2.14 16.60
N LYS A 34 -9.67 3.18 16.34
CA LYS A 34 -10.40 3.28 15.08
C LYS A 34 -9.38 3.61 13.99
N ALA A 35 -9.38 2.87 12.91
CA ALA A 35 -8.40 3.04 11.84
C ALA A 35 -9.04 2.84 10.47
N LEU A 36 -8.56 3.59 9.48
CA LEU A 36 -8.85 3.42 8.06
C LEU A 36 -7.54 3.18 7.33
N TYR A 37 -7.52 2.19 6.44
CA TYR A 37 -6.37 1.83 5.63
C TYR A 37 -6.80 1.84 4.16
N GLU A 38 -6.07 2.60 3.35
CA GLU A 38 -6.40 2.80 1.94
C GLU A 38 -5.13 3.14 1.15
N PRO A 39 -5.06 2.79 -0.15
CA PRO A 39 -3.97 3.24 -0.99
C PRO A 39 -4.02 4.75 -1.16
N VAL A 40 -2.86 5.39 -1.37
CA VAL A 40 -2.80 6.83 -1.66
C VAL A 40 -3.37 7.15 -3.04
N HIS A 41 -3.31 6.21 -3.99
CA HIS A 41 -3.81 6.43 -5.33
C HIS A 41 -5.34 6.59 -5.37
N GLY A 42 -5.84 7.39 -6.32
CA GLY A 42 -7.27 7.56 -6.57
C GLY A 42 -7.92 6.36 -7.26
N SER A 43 -9.16 6.54 -7.72
CA SER A 43 -9.99 5.47 -8.30
C SER A 43 -9.59 5.01 -9.71
N ALA A 44 -8.73 5.76 -10.41
CA ALA A 44 -8.26 5.47 -11.78
C ALA A 44 -9.40 5.02 -12.74
N PRO A 45 -10.43 5.87 -12.97
CA PRO A 45 -11.66 5.49 -13.67
C PRO A 45 -11.42 5.10 -15.13
N ASP A 46 -10.35 5.60 -15.75
CA ASP A 46 -9.92 5.31 -17.11
C ASP A 46 -9.43 3.86 -17.28
N ILE A 47 -9.01 3.17 -16.21
CA ILE A 47 -8.57 1.77 -16.23
C ILE A 47 -9.48 0.82 -15.43
N ALA A 48 -10.54 1.32 -14.80
CA ALA A 48 -11.49 0.52 -14.06
C ALA A 48 -12.10 -0.59 -14.95
N GLY A 49 -12.17 -1.81 -14.41
CA GLY A 49 -12.71 -2.98 -15.14
C GLY A 49 -11.76 -3.59 -16.18
N LYS A 50 -10.55 -3.03 -16.39
CA LYS A 50 -9.59 -3.55 -17.37
C LYS A 50 -8.60 -4.58 -16.81
N GLY A 51 -8.59 -4.78 -15.48
CA GLY A 51 -7.69 -5.76 -14.83
C GLY A 51 -6.20 -5.40 -14.86
N ILE A 52 -5.86 -4.13 -15.08
CA ILE A 52 -4.47 -3.64 -15.22
C ILE A 52 -4.01 -2.71 -14.09
N ALA A 53 -4.84 -2.50 -13.07
CA ALA A 53 -4.48 -1.66 -11.94
C ALA A 53 -3.40 -2.32 -11.07
N ASN A 54 -2.49 -1.52 -10.53
CA ASN A 54 -1.49 -1.97 -9.57
C ASN A 54 -2.14 -2.25 -8.21
N PRO A 55 -2.15 -3.50 -7.71
CA PRO A 55 -2.81 -3.81 -6.45
C PRO A 55 -1.91 -3.54 -5.23
N ILE A 56 -0.63 -3.21 -5.42
CA ILE A 56 0.38 -3.27 -4.36
C ILE A 56 0.07 -2.28 -3.22
N ALA A 57 -0.27 -1.02 -3.52
CA ALA A 57 -0.61 -0.04 -2.48
C ALA A 57 -1.76 -0.50 -1.58
N MET A 58 -2.80 -1.14 -2.13
CA MET A 58 -3.92 -1.66 -1.35
C MET A 58 -3.50 -2.86 -0.48
N ILE A 59 -2.70 -3.78 -1.03
CA ILE A 59 -2.18 -4.94 -0.29
C ILE A 59 -1.26 -4.49 0.85
N ALA A 60 -0.37 -3.52 0.60
CA ALA A 60 0.48 -2.95 1.63
C ALA A 60 -0.31 -2.15 2.69
N SER A 61 -1.44 -1.53 2.30
CA SER A 61 -2.37 -0.91 3.25
C SER A 61 -3.01 -1.96 4.17
N PHE A 62 -3.30 -3.14 3.64
CA PHE A 62 -3.74 -4.27 4.45
C PHE A 62 -2.63 -4.79 5.39
N ALA A 63 -1.36 -4.80 4.97
CA ALA A 63 -0.24 -5.13 5.85
C ALA A 63 -0.17 -4.18 7.06
N MET A 64 -0.38 -2.87 6.85
CA MET A 64 -0.50 -1.92 7.96
C MET A 64 -1.70 -2.22 8.86
N CYS A 65 -2.83 -2.68 8.32
CA CYS A 65 -3.98 -3.10 9.12
C CYS A 65 -3.64 -4.27 10.05
N LEU A 66 -2.99 -5.31 9.51
CA LEU A 66 -2.49 -6.44 10.30
C LEU A 66 -1.57 -5.96 11.42
N ARG A 67 -0.61 -5.08 11.10
CA ARG A 67 0.38 -4.57 12.04
C ARG A 67 -0.25 -3.71 13.14
N TYR A 68 -1.03 -2.69 12.77
CA TYR A 68 -1.46 -1.64 13.69
C TYR A 68 -2.80 -1.92 14.37
N SER A 69 -3.74 -2.61 13.71
CA SER A 69 -5.06 -2.91 14.29
C SER A 69 -5.10 -4.29 14.95
N PHE A 70 -4.39 -5.27 14.40
CA PHE A 70 -4.47 -6.66 14.86
C PHE A 70 -3.23 -7.13 15.64
N GLY A 71 -2.12 -6.37 15.62
CA GLY A 71 -0.87 -6.78 16.27
C GLY A 71 -0.22 -8.00 15.60
N MET A 72 -0.64 -8.32 14.39
CA MET A 72 -0.18 -9.45 13.58
C MET A 72 1.05 -9.03 12.77
N VAL A 73 2.14 -8.78 13.50
CA VAL A 73 3.38 -8.23 12.94
C VAL A 73 4.04 -9.23 12.00
N ASP A 74 4.12 -10.50 12.38
CA ASP A 74 4.76 -11.55 11.57
C ASP A 74 4.01 -11.77 10.25
N GLU A 75 2.68 -11.68 10.26
CA GLU A 75 1.87 -11.80 9.04
C GLU A 75 1.99 -10.57 8.15
N ALA A 76 2.08 -9.37 8.73
CA ALA A 76 2.35 -8.15 7.99
C ALA A 76 3.72 -8.23 7.28
N ASP A 77 4.77 -8.65 8.01
CA ASP A 77 6.13 -8.80 7.47
C ASP A 77 6.16 -9.85 6.34
N LYS A 78 5.47 -10.98 6.49
CA LYS A 78 5.35 -12.00 5.43
C LYS A 78 4.63 -11.46 4.19
N LEU A 79 3.59 -10.65 4.37
CA LEU A 79 2.86 -10.05 3.25
C LEU A 79 3.73 -9.04 2.49
N GLU A 80 4.45 -8.18 3.21
CA GLU A 80 5.40 -7.22 2.63
C GLU A 80 6.56 -7.93 1.91
N ALA A 81 7.11 -8.99 2.51
CA ALA A 81 8.14 -9.82 1.87
C ALA A 81 7.63 -10.50 0.59
N SER A 82 6.35 -10.89 0.54
CA SER A 82 5.75 -11.47 -0.66
C SER A 82 5.63 -10.46 -1.80
N ILE A 83 5.30 -9.19 -1.48
CA ILE A 83 5.32 -8.10 -2.46
C ILE A 83 6.74 -7.94 -3.03
N ALA A 84 7.76 -7.86 -2.15
CA ALA A 84 9.15 -7.76 -2.58
C ALA A 84 9.57 -8.93 -3.47
N ALA A 85 9.25 -10.17 -3.06
CA ALA A 85 9.59 -11.36 -3.83
C ALA A 85 8.94 -11.41 -5.23
N VAL A 86 7.73 -10.87 -5.40
CA VAL A 86 7.09 -10.72 -6.72
C VAL A 86 7.82 -9.68 -7.57
N LEU A 87 8.24 -8.57 -6.95
CA LEU A 87 8.99 -7.53 -7.66
C LEU A 87 10.41 -7.97 -8.03
N ASP A 88 11.05 -8.80 -7.21
CA ASP A 88 12.38 -9.37 -7.49
C ASP A 88 12.35 -10.36 -8.67
N GLN A 89 11.20 -10.96 -8.97
CA GLN A 89 10.98 -11.75 -10.18
C GLN A 89 10.86 -10.90 -11.46
N GLY A 90 10.93 -9.57 -11.33
CA GLY A 90 10.82 -8.65 -12.45
C GLY A 90 9.39 -8.37 -12.90
N LEU A 91 8.37 -8.89 -12.21
CA LEU A 91 6.96 -8.70 -12.56
C LEU A 91 6.52 -7.27 -12.25
N ARG A 92 5.94 -6.56 -13.22
CA ARG A 92 5.51 -5.16 -13.06
C ARG A 92 4.13 -4.93 -13.68
N THR A 93 3.29 -4.17 -12.99
CA THR A 93 2.16 -3.52 -13.64
C THR A 93 2.64 -2.33 -14.45
N LYS A 94 1.80 -1.87 -15.38
CA LYS A 94 2.17 -0.88 -16.40
C LYS A 94 2.71 0.44 -15.80
N ASP A 95 2.23 0.85 -14.65
CA ASP A 95 2.61 2.07 -13.93
C ASP A 95 4.03 2.04 -13.34
N ILE A 96 4.60 0.85 -13.11
CA ILE A 96 5.95 0.65 -12.55
C ILE A 96 6.88 -0.12 -13.50
N PHE A 97 6.48 -0.29 -14.75
CA PHE A 97 7.27 -1.03 -15.74
C PHE A 97 8.54 -0.27 -16.13
N SER A 98 9.65 -0.99 -16.23
CA SER A 98 10.92 -0.49 -16.76
C SER A 98 11.54 -1.50 -17.73
N PRO A 99 12.39 -1.07 -18.69
CA PRO A 99 13.09 -2.00 -19.59
C PRO A 99 13.80 -3.12 -18.81
N GLY A 100 13.62 -4.36 -19.25
CA GLY A 100 14.15 -5.56 -18.57
C GLY A 100 13.23 -6.19 -17.53
N MET A 101 12.05 -5.62 -17.28
CA MET A 101 10.98 -6.19 -16.46
C MET A 101 9.94 -6.92 -17.33
N THR A 102 9.11 -7.78 -16.72
CA THR A 102 8.02 -8.53 -17.37
C THR A 102 6.66 -8.03 -16.93
#